data_AF-A0A9X2FIE9-F1
#
_entry.id   AF-A0A9X2FIE9-F1
#
_cell.length_a   1.000
_cell.length_b   1.000
_cell.length_c   1.000
_cell.angle_alpha   90.00
_cell.angle_beta   90.00
_cell.angle_gamma   90.00
#
_symmetry.space_group_name_H-M   'P 1'
#
loop_
_entity.id
_entity.type
_entity.pdbx_description
1 polymer ?
#
loop_
_entity_poly.entity_id
_entity_poly.type
_entity_poly.pdbx_seq_one_letter_code
_entity_poly.pdbx_strand_id
1 'polypeptide(L)'
;MFTFGREHEKKRSGEYLRNPDELHRIHYVIDAVHDLLDGSTTDDEVKPVISGAFVDGGSGVWEQTGNWLVKIGREYPNLSGLWTTFASHRSSTIRFRAAAYICDVPDEVFAEIFPQLLNDKSAKVRSKVAGDIAVSPRLNAKDQLLERLAIETDPTVRESLDWAIKSTSELATES
;
A
#
# COMPACT_ATOMS: atom_id res chain seq x y z
N MET A 1 -7.83 14.06 10.03
CA MET A 1 -7.83 12.59 10.18
C MET A 1 -8.26 12.24 11.60
N PHE A 2 -9.03 11.17 11.81
CA PHE A 2 -9.45 10.74 13.16
C PHE A 2 -8.57 9.60 13.68
N THR A 3 -8.10 9.71 14.92
CA THR A 3 -7.35 8.68 15.66
C THR A 3 -7.99 8.47 17.03
N PHE A 4 -7.99 7.25 17.57
CA PHE A 4 -8.58 6.97 18.89
C PHE A 4 -7.69 7.41 20.08
N GLY A 5 -6.49 7.91 19.79
CA GLY A 5 -5.51 8.39 20.76
C GLY A 5 -4.30 7.47 20.87
N ARG A 6 -3.13 8.07 21.12
CA ARG A 6 -1.79 7.41 21.08
C ARG A 6 -1.75 6.09 21.85
N GLU A 7 -2.14 6.11 23.12
CA GLU A 7 -2.10 4.92 23.98
C GLU A 7 -3.15 3.87 23.60
N HIS A 8 -4.29 4.30 23.06
CA HIS A 8 -5.30 3.37 22.55
C HIS A 8 -4.76 2.60 21.32
N GLU A 9 -4.19 3.32 20.36
CA GLU A 9 -3.61 2.74 19.14
C GLU A 9 -2.47 1.76 19.48
N LYS A 10 -1.58 2.13 20.42
CA LYS A 10 -0.50 1.26 20.89
C LYS A 10 -1.00 -0.02 21.57
N LYS A 11 -2.06 0.08 22.36
CA LYS A 11 -2.65 -1.09 23.03
C LYS A 11 -3.22 -2.06 21.99
N ARG A 12 -3.91 -1.53 20.98
CA ARG A 12 -4.54 -2.32 19.92
C ARG A 12 -3.51 -2.93 18.96
N SER A 13 -2.40 -2.24 18.70
CA SER A 13 -1.42 -2.67 17.69
C SER A 13 -0.76 -4.03 18.01
N GLY A 14 -0.65 -4.38 19.29
CA GLY A 14 -0.07 -5.65 19.74
C GLY A 14 -0.93 -6.87 19.44
N GLU A 15 -2.25 -6.70 19.28
CA GLU A 15 -3.18 -7.82 19.03
C GLU A 15 -2.96 -8.47 17.65
N TYR A 16 -2.35 -7.74 16.71
CA TYR A 16 -2.16 -8.16 15.32
C TYR A 16 -0.72 -8.59 15.00
N LEU A 17 0.16 -8.60 16.00
CA LEU A 17 1.56 -9.01 15.82
C LEU A 17 1.72 -10.50 16.07
N ARG A 18 2.36 -11.18 15.10
CA ARG A 18 2.80 -12.57 15.28
C ARG A 18 4.06 -12.68 16.15
N ASN A 19 4.93 -11.66 16.08
CA ASN A 19 6.15 -11.57 16.86
C ASN A 19 6.04 -10.40 17.86
N PRO A 20 5.91 -10.67 19.17
CA PRO A 20 5.87 -9.65 20.20
C PRO A 20 7.12 -8.76 20.24
N ASP A 21 8.28 -9.28 19.81
CA ASP A 21 9.53 -8.51 19.79
C ASP A 21 9.47 -7.35 18.80
N GLU A 22 8.54 -7.37 17.85
CA GLU A 22 8.35 -6.28 16.89
C GLU A 22 7.40 -5.18 17.38
N LEU A 23 6.82 -5.31 18.58
CA LEU A 23 5.87 -4.34 19.13
C LEU A 23 6.45 -2.93 19.20
N HIS A 24 7.73 -2.81 19.57
CA HIS A 24 8.41 -1.53 19.64
C HIS A 24 8.43 -0.80 18.29
N ARG A 25 8.50 -1.52 17.16
CA ARG A 25 8.54 -0.91 15.82
C ARG A 25 7.21 -0.23 15.48
N ILE A 26 6.10 -0.90 15.74
CA ILE A 26 4.79 -0.31 15.46
C ILE A 26 4.45 0.79 16.47
N HIS A 27 4.86 0.65 17.74
CA HIS A 27 4.73 1.74 18.72
C HIS A 27 5.50 2.98 18.28
N TYR A 28 6.71 2.80 17.74
CA TYR A 28 7.51 3.91 17.25
C TYR A 28 6.88 4.61 16.03
N VAL A 29 6.24 3.85 15.11
CA VAL A 29 5.43 4.43 14.03
C VAL A 29 4.26 5.23 14.59
N ILE A 30 3.52 4.68 15.56
CA ILE A 30 2.38 5.35 16.18
C ILE A 30 2.82 6.64 16.87
N ASP A 31 3.93 6.62 17.62
CA ASP A 31 4.49 7.80 18.27
C ASP A 31 4.88 8.87 17.24
N ALA A 32 5.64 8.50 16.20
CA ALA A 32 6.05 9.43 15.15
C ALA A 32 4.85 10.06 14.42
N VAL A 33 3.80 9.29 14.15
CA VAL A 33 2.57 9.83 13.56
C VAL A 33 1.86 10.77 14.51
N HIS A 34 1.72 10.43 15.79
CA HIS A 34 1.10 11.33 16.76
C HIS A 34 1.90 12.61 16.97
N ASP A 35 3.24 12.52 17.06
CA ASP A 35 4.10 13.69 17.15
C ASP A 35 3.95 14.59 15.91
N LEU A 36 3.73 14.02 14.73
CA LEU A 36 3.47 14.79 13.50
C LEU A 36 2.12 15.52 13.58
N LEU A 37 1.07 14.83 14.03
CA LEU A 37 -0.27 15.42 14.19
C LEU A 37 -0.30 16.51 15.26
N ASP A 38 0.49 16.35 16.30
CA ASP A 38 0.64 17.32 17.38
C ASP A 38 1.57 18.50 16.98
N GLY A 39 2.16 18.47 15.78
CA GLY A 39 3.09 19.49 15.27
C GLY A 39 4.45 19.51 15.97
N SER A 40 4.81 18.41 16.63
CA SER A 40 6.05 18.25 17.41
C SER A 40 7.22 17.69 16.58
N THR A 41 6.96 17.23 15.36
CA THR A 41 7.97 16.75 14.40
C THR A 41 7.56 17.09 12.97
N THR A 42 8.45 16.86 12.02
CA THR A 42 8.25 17.12 10.59
C THR A 42 8.01 15.83 9.80
N ASP A 43 7.46 15.96 8.60
CA ASP A 43 7.32 14.84 7.68
C ASP A 43 8.68 14.19 7.33
N ASP A 44 9.74 14.98 7.19
CA ASP A 44 11.10 14.48 6.93
C ASP A 44 11.65 13.59 8.05
N GLU A 45 11.29 13.88 9.31
CA GLU A 45 11.67 13.06 10.46
C GLU A 45 10.83 11.78 10.56
N VAL A 46 9.58 11.80 10.12
CA VAL A 46 8.68 10.63 10.12
C VAL A 46 8.98 9.65 8.99
N LYS A 47 9.41 10.14 7.81
CA LYS A 47 9.75 9.30 6.64
C LYS A 47 10.64 8.09 6.96
N PRO A 48 11.80 8.24 7.65
CA PRO A 48 12.66 7.10 7.96
C PRO A 48 12.01 6.10 8.93
N VAL A 49 11.13 6.55 9.83
CA VAL A 49 10.40 5.68 10.77
C VAL A 49 9.43 4.77 10.00
N ILE A 50 8.61 5.37 9.13
CA ILE A 50 7.66 4.63 8.29
C ILE A 50 8.42 3.71 7.34
N SER A 51 9.47 4.20 6.69
CA SER A 51 10.27 3.41 5.75
C SER A 51 10.90 2.20 6.43
N GLY A 52 11.53 2.38 7.59
CA GLY A 52 12.16 1.28 8.33
C GLY A 52 11.14 0.24 8.78
N ALA A 53 10.00 0.65 9.33
CA ALA A 53 8.96 -0.29 9.76
C ALA A 53 8.31 -1.02 8.57
N PHE A 54 8.08 -0.33 7.45
CA PHE A 54 7.48 -0.91 6.25
C PHE A 54 8.43 -1.87 5.52
N VAL A 55 9.74 -1.59 5.51
CA VAL A 55 10.74 -2.41 4.83
C VAL A 55 11.19 -3.58 5.70
N ASP A 56 11.56 -3.32 6.95
CA ASP A 56 12.20 -4.32 7.81
C ASP A 56 11.22 -5.06 8.72
N GLY A 57 9.98 -4.57 8.85
CA GLY A 57 8.96 -5.18 9.71
C GLY A 57 8.40 -6.50 9.17
N GLY A 58 8.05 -7.40 10.08
CA GLY A 58 7.25 -8.60 9.83
C GLY A 58 5.80 -8.29 9.45
N SER A 59 4.99 -9.34 9.22
CA SER A 59 3.65 -9.21 8.60
C SER A 59 2.76 -8.19 9.29
N GLY A 60 2.66 -8.25 10.62
CA GLY A 60 1.82 -7.32 11.38
C GLY A 60 2.38 -5.90 11.47
N VAL A 61 3.69 -5.70 11.29
CA VAL A 61 4.28 -4.35 11.34
C VAL A 61 4.08 -3.62 10.02
N TRP A 62 4.44 -4.24 8.88
CA TRP A 62 4.35 -3.53 7.60
C TRP A 62 2.89 -3.26 7.20
N GLU A 63 1.95 -4.15 7.52
CA GLU A 63 0.52 -3.95 7.28
C GLU A 63 -0.01 -2.77 8.12
N GLN A 64 0.31 -2.73 9.42
CA GLN A 64 -0.12 -1.61 10.24
C GLN A 64 0.56 -0.29 9.82
N THR A 65 1.83 -0.36 9.42
CA THR A 65 2.58 0.81 8.93
C THR A 65 1.99 1.34 7.62
N GLY A 66 1.62 0.46 6.68
CA GLY A 66 0.97 0.85 5.44
C GLY A 66 -0.39 1.49 5.68
N ASN A 67 -1.18 0.96 6.63
CA ASN A 67 -2.45 1.57 7.04
C ASN A 67 -2.25 2.98 7.60
N TRP A 68 -1.21 3.19 8.42
CA TRP A 68 -0.87 4.54 8.90
C TRP A 68 -0.48 5.46 7.75
N LEU A 69 0.37 4.98 6.83
CA LEU A 69 0.80 5.77 5.68
C LEU A 69 -0.37 6.18 4.77
N VAL A 70 -1.33 5.29 4.52
CA VAL A 70 -2.58 5.61 3.79
C VAL A 70 -3.34 6.73 4.50
N LYS A 71 -3.52 6.61 5.83
CA LYS A 71 -4.29 7.57 6.62
C LYS A 71 -3.65 8.96 6.60
N ILE A 72 -2.35 9.06 6.84
CA ILE A 72 -1.64 10.35 6.94
C ILE A 72 -1.26 10.92 5.57
N GLY A 73 -1.03 10.09 4.56
CA GLY A 73 -0.51 10.52 3.26
C GLY A 73 -1.43 11.49 2.52
N ARG A 74 -2.74 11.49 2.84
CA ARG A 74 -3.72 12.46 2.32
C ARG A 74 -3.51 13.87 2.86
N GLU A 75 -3.09 14.00 4.11
CA GLU A 75 -2.87 15.29 4.79
C GLU A 75 -1.41 15.75 4.68
N TYR A 76 -0.49 14.80 4.48
CA TYR A 76 0.95 15.04 4.35
C TYR A 76 1.45 14.43 3.03
N PRO A 77 1.26 15.12 1.87
CA PRO A 77 1.58 14.57 0.54
C PRO A 77 3.05 14.14 0.37
N ASN A 78 3.96 14.78 1.08
CA ASN A 78 5.38 14.40 1.08
C ASN A 78 5.62 12.98 1.62
N LEU A 79 4.74 12.47 2.50
CA LEU A 79 4.80 11.08 2.96
C LEU A 79 4.28 10.12 1.89
N SER A 80 3.31 10.54 1.08
CA SER A 80 2.77 9.72 -0.02
C SER A 80 3.83 9.34 -1.06
N GLY A 81 4.89 10.14 -1.23
CA GLY A 81 6.04 9.79 -2.09
C GLY A 81 6.80 8.52 -1.65
N LEU A 82 6.59 8.04 -0.43
CA LEU A 82 7.12 6.73 0.01
C LEU A 82 6.55 5.58 -0.82
N TRP A 83 5.32 5.69 -1.33
CA TRP A 83 4.73 4.65 -2.17
C TRP A 83 5.51 4.43 -3.47
N THR A 84 5.94 5.50 -4.14
CA THR A 84 6.85 5.41 -5.30
C THR A 84 8.17 4.75 -4.93
N THR A 85 8.72 5.10 -3.77
CA THR A 85 9.97 4.50 -3.27
C THR A 85 9.80 2.99 -3.05
N PHE A 86 8.69 2.58 -2.43
CA PHE A 86 8.40 1.16 -2.18
C PHE A 86 8.09 0.39 -3.47
N ALA A 87 7.36 1.00 -4.40
CA ALA A 87 7.05 0.42 -5.70
C ALA A 87 8.31 0.24 -6.56
N SER A 88 9.33 1.07 -6.37
CA SER A 88 10.63 0.98 -7.07
C SER A 88 11.69 0.19 -6.32
N HIS A 89 11.34 -0.38 -5.17
CA HIS A 89 12.32 -1.02 -4.31
C HIS A 89 12.93 -2.29 -4.94
N ARG A 90 14.22 -2.53 -4.72
CA ARG A 90 14.94 -3.68 -5.30
C ARG A 90 14.32 -5.05 -4.96
N SER A 91 13.78 -5.18 -3.76
CA SER A 91 13.14 -6.40 -3.26
C SER A 91 11.69 -6.50 -3.72
N SER A 92 11.34 -7.60 -4.39
CA SER A 92 9.95 -7.90 -4.78
C SER A 92 9.01 -8.04 -3.60
N THR A 93 9.52 -8.42 -2.42
CA THR A 93 8.72 -8.45 -1.19
C THR A 93 8.20 -7.05 -0.84
N ILE A 94 9.02 -6.01 -0.97
CA ILE A 94 8.59 -4.64 -0.67
C ILE A 94 7.66 -4.10 -1.75
N ARG A 95 7.95 -4.39 -3.03
CA ARG A 95 7.03 -4.02 -4.13
C ARG A 95 5.68 -4.73 -4.00
N PHE A 96 5.65 -5.97 -3.52
CA PHE A 96 4.42 -6.68 -3.19
C PHE A 96 3.64 -6.00 -2.06
N ARG A 97 4.34 -5.53 -1.02
CA ARG A 97 3.70 -4.76 0.06
C ARG A 97 3.11 -3.46 -0.46
N ALA A 98 3.80 -2.73 -1.34
CA ALA A 98 3.26 -1.53 -1.99
C ALA A 98 2.04 -1.86 -2.86
N ALA A 99 2.09 -2.95 -3.64
CA ALA A 99 0.95 -3.44 -4.42
C ALA A 99 -0.27 -3.73 -3.56
N ALA A 100 -0.09 -4.13 -2.29
CA ALA A 100 -1.19 -4.39 -1.37
C ALA A 100 -1.97 -3.16 -0.90
N TYR A 101 -1.48 -1.96 -1.23
CA TYR A 101 -2.14 -0.70 -0.94
C TYR A 101 -2.60 0.04 -2.18
N ILE A 102 -2.53 -0.57 -3.36
CA ILE A 102 -2.72 0.12 -4.63
C ILE A 102 -4.10 0.79 -4.77
N CYS A 103 -5.14 0.22 -4.15
CA CYS A 103 -6.48 0.81 -4.17
C CYS A 103 -6.68 1.88 -3.08
N ASP A 104 -5.80 1.96 -2.08
CA ASP A 104 -5.91 2.86 -0.94
C ASP A 104 -5.09 4.15 -1.09
N VAL A 105 -4.11 4.16 -2.00
CA VAL A 105 -3.28 5.35 -2.27
C VAL A 105 -4.07 6.45 -3.01
N PRO A 106 -3.69 7.73 -2.84
CA PRO A 106 -4.24 8.85 -3.61
C PRO A 106 -4.19 8.62 -5.13
N ASP A 107 -5.10 9.24 -5.89
CA ASP A 107 -5.22 9.04 -7.34
C ASP A 107 -3.93 9.38 -8.09
N GLU A 108 -3.22 10.44 -7.67
CA GLU A 108 -1.96 10.86 -8.28
C GLU A 108 -0.87 9.80 -8.08
N VAL A 109 -0.79 9.24 -6.87
CA VAL A 109 0.16 8.17 -6.55
C VAL A 109 -0.21 6.89 -7.27
N PHE A 110 -1.50 6.57 -7.37
CA PHE A 110 -1.98 5.42 -8.12
C PHE A 110 -1.56 5.49 -9.58
N ALA A 111 -1.82 6.63 -10.24
CA ALA A 111 -1.46 6.85 -11.64
C ALA A 111 0.04 6.68 -11.89
N GLU A 112 0.87 7.03 -10.90
CA GLU A 112 2.32 6.87 -10.94
C GLU A 112 2.76 5.41 -10.76
N ILE A 113 2.32 4.73 -9.70
CA ILE A 113 2.88 3.43 -9.30
C ILE A 113 2.16 2.23 -9.93
N PHE A 114 0.90 2.38 -10.36
CA PHE A 114 0.10 1.28 -10.90
C PHE A 114 0.71 0.68 -12.17
N PRO A 115 1.02 1.44 -13.24
CA PRO A 115 1.66 0.86 -14.43
C PRO A 115 3.00 0.19 -14.13
N GLN A 116 3.76 0.71 -13.16
CA GLN A 116 5.01 0.11 -12.73
C GLN A 116 4.80 -1.26 -12.06
N LEU A 117 3.88 -1.35 -11.10
CA LEU A 117 3.63 -2.59 -10.36
C LEU A 117 2.87 -3.63 -11.21
N LEU A 118 2.02 -3.18 -12.13
CA LEU A 118 1.31 -4.03 -13.09
C LEU A 118 2.29 -4.70 -14.09
N ASN A 119 3.39 -4.02 -14.40
CA ASN A 119 4.48 -4.53 -15.26
C ASN A 119 5.68 -5.06 -14.45
N ASP A 120 5.51 -5.34 -13.16
CA ASP A 120 6.59 -5.83 -12.31
C ASP A 120 7.17 -7.15 -12.84
N LYS A 121 8.50 -7.32 -12.71
CA LYS A 121 9.17 -8.59 -13.05
C LYS A 121 8.64 -9.80 -12.26
N SER A 122 8.09 -9.59 -11.07
CA SER A 122 7.54 -10.64 -10.22
C SER A 122 6.06 -10.89 -10.53
N ALA A 123 5.73 -12.12 -10.97
CA ALA A 123 4.34 -12.54 -11.16
C ALA A 123 3.48 -12.35 -9.89
N LYS A 124 4.07 -12.57 -8.70
CA LYS A 124 3.39 -12.37 -7.42
C LYS A 124 2.96 -10.91 -7.20
N VAL A 125 3.79 -9.94 -7.61
CA VAL A 125 3.44 -8.51 -7.51
C VAL A 125 2.32 -8.18 -8.49
N ARG A 126 2.45 -8.61 -9.75
CA ARG A 126 1.42 -8.36 -10.78
C ARG A 126 0.06 -8.96 -10.42
N SER A 127 0.04 -10.21 -9.96
CA SER A 127 -1.19 -10.87 -9.51
C SER A 127 -1.80 -10.16 -8.30
N LYS A 128 -0.98 -9.67 -7.36
CA LYS A 128 -1.49 -8.89 -6.21
C LYS A 128 -2.16 -7.59 -6.64
N VAL A 129 -1.52 -6.83 -7.53
CA VAL A 129 -2.09 -5.59 -8.08
C VAL A 129 -3.43 -5.88 -8.77
N ALA A 130 -3.46 -6.87 -9.68
CA ALA A 130 -4.68 -7.21 -10.40
C ALA A 130 -5.78 -7.72 -9.45
N GLY A 131 -5.44 -8.57 -8.50
CA GLY A 131 -6.38 -9.09 -7.50
C GLY A 131 -6.99 -7.99 -6.64
N ASP A 132 -6.21 -7.02 -6.18
CA ASP A 132 -6.74 -5.90 -5.38
C ASP A 132 -7.64 -4.98 -6.20
N ILE A 133 -7.31 -4.73 -7.48
CA ILE A 133 -8.21 -4.00 -8.40
C ILE A 133 -9.49 -4.79 -8.68
N ALA A 134 -9.45 -6.12 -8.70
CA ALA A 134 -10.66 -6.92 -8.86
C ALA A 134 -11.62 -6.78 -7.66
N VAL A 135 -11.08 -6.63 -6.45
CA VAL A 135 -11.84 -6.46 -5.20
C VAL A 135 -12.30 -5.02 -4.98
N SER A 136 -11.46 -4.05 -5.34
CA SER A 136 -11.74 -2.61 -5.23
C SER A 136 -11.44 -1.93 -6.56
N PRO A 137 -12.38 -1.96 -7.52
CA PRO A 137 -12.14 -1.51 -8.88
C PRO A 137 -11.92 0.00 -8.97
N ARG A 138 -10.91 0.39 -9.77
CA ARG A 138 -10.70 1.78 -10.20
C ARG A 138 -10.92 1.88 -11.70
N LEU A 139 -11.83 2.75 -12.14
CA LEU A 139 -12.24 2.86 -13.55
C LEU A 139 -11.07 3.16 -14.49
N ASN A 140 -10.11 3.98 -14.04
CA ASN A 140 -8.91 4.33 -14.79
C ASN A 140 -7.88 3.20 -14.93
N ALA A 141 -8.10 2.03 -14.31
CA ALA A 141 -7.18 0.89 -14.42
C ALA A 141 -7.41 0.04 -15.68
N LYS A 142 -8.61 0.09 -16.28
CA LYS A 142 -9.08 -0.90 -17.27
C LYS A 142 -8.18 -1.01 -18.51
N ASP A 143 -7.79 0.11 -19.11
CA ASP A 143 -7.00 0.10 -20.34
C ASP A 143 -5.63 -0.53 -20.11
N GLN A 144 -4.96 -0.18 -19.01
CA GLN A 144 -3.67 -0.75 -18.64
C GLN A 144 -3.76 -2.24 -18.27
N LEU A 145 -4.88 -2.69 -17.68
CA LEU A 145 -5.13 -4.11 -17.45
C LEU A 145 -5.27 -4.89 -18.77
N LEU A 146 -6.00 -4.35 -19.74
CA LEU A 146 -6.16 -4.95 -21.07
C LEU A 146 -4.82 -5.03 -21.81
N GLU A 147 -4.03 -3.95 -21.79
CA GLU A 147 -2.68 -3.92 -22.35
C GLU A 147 -1.78 -4.97 -21.70
N ARG A 148 -1.82 -5.09 -20.37
CA ARG A 148 -1.02 -6.08 -19.65
C ARG A 148 -1.43 -7.50 -20.00
N LEU A 149 -2.73 -7.79 -20.08
CA LEU A 149 -3.27 -9.12 -20.40
C LEU A 149 -2.82 -9.61 -21.78
N ALA A 150 -2.73 -8.70 -22.76
CA ALA A 150 -2.30 -9.03 -24.12
C ALA A 150 -0.89 -9.63 -24.18
N ILE A 151 -0.02 -9.28 -23.22
CA ILE A 151 1.38 -9.73 -23.16
C ILE A 151 1.69 -10.59 -21.93
N GLU A 152 0.69 -10.98 -21.12
CA GLU A 152 0.90 -11.82 -19.93
C GLU A 152 0.91 -13.31 -20.31
N THR A 153 1.95 -14.01 -19.86
CA THR A 153 2.16 -15.44 -20.13
C THR A 153 1.92 -16.30 -18.89
N ASP A 154 1.98 -15.72 -17.69
CA ASP A 154 1.71 -16.44 -16.45
C ASP A 154 0.20 -16.66 -16.27
N PRO A 155 -0.28 -17.93 -16.22
CA PRO A 155 -1.72 -18.22 -16.18
C PRO A 155 -2.41 -17.71 -14.90
N THR A 156 -1.73 -17.72 -13.76
CA THR A 156 -2.29 -17.19 -12.50
C THR A 156 -2.46 -15.68 -12.57
N VAL A 157 -1.50 -14.98 -13.19
CA VAL A 157 -1.64 -13.53 -13.39
C VAL A 157 -2.74 -13.22 -14.41
N ARG A 158 -2.86 -14.00 -15.49
CA ARG A 158 -3.95 -13.83 -16.47
C ARG A 158 -5.32 -13.94 -15.82
N GLU A 159 -5.54 -14.95 -14.98
CA GLU A 159 -6.80 -15.11 -14.23
C GLU A 159 -7.08 -13.88 -13.33
N SER A 160 -6.05 -13.37 -12.65
CA SER A 160 -6.19 -12.15 -11.83
C SER A 160 -6.55 -10.93 -12.67
N LEU A 161 -5.95 -10.77 -13.86
CA LEU A 161 -6.23 -9.68 -14.80
C LEU A 161 -7.65 -9.77 -15.38
N ASP A 162 -8.08 -10.97 -15.80
CA ASP A 162 -9.42 -11.21 -16.33
C ASP A 162 -10.49 -10.85 -15.30
N TRP A 163 -10.29 -11.23 -14.03
CA TRP A 163 -11.20 -10.85 -12.95
C TRP A 163 -11.21 -9.32 -12.74
N ALA A 164 -10.05 -8.67 -12.70
CA ALA A 164 -9.96 -7.22 -12.55
C ALA A 164 -10.66 -6.44 -13.69
N ILE A 165 -10.50 -6.90 -14.94
CA ILE A 165 -11.14 -6.30 -16.12
C ILE A 165 -12.66 -6.46 -16.05
N LYS A 166 -13.14 -7.61 -15.60
CA LYS A 166 -14.57 -7.84 -15.39
C LYS A 166 -15.12 -6.88 -14.32
N SER A 167 -14.51 -6.84 -13.13
CA SER A 167 -14.98 -5.98 -12.03
C SER A 167 -14.95 -4.48 -12.40
N THR A 168 -13.91 -4.02 -13.09
CA THR A 168 -13.84 -2.62 -13.57
C THR A 168 -14.87 -2.29 -14.65
N SER A 169 -15.26 -3.28 -15.47
CA SER A 169 -16.30 -3.10 -16.48
C SER A 169 -17.70 -3.06 -15.87
N GLU A 170 -17.97 -3.86 -14.84
CA GLU A 170 -19.25 -3.84 -14.10
C GLU A 170 -19.46 -2.49 -13.41
N LEU A 171 -18.43 -1.96 -12.73
CA LEU A 171 -18.48 -0.63 -12.10
C LEU A 171 -18.84 0.49 -13.10
N ALA A 172 -18.34 0.41 -14.34
CA ALA A 172 -18.61 1.40 -15.39
C ALA A 172 -20.07 1.38 -15.89
N THR A 173 -20.78 0.26 -15.72
CA THR A 173 -22.19 0.15 -16.12
C THR A 173 -23.17 0.63 -15.05
N GLU A 174 -22.72 0.76 -13.81
CA GLU A 174 -23.52 1.21 -12.67
C GLU A 174 -23.40 2.71 -12.38
N SER A 175 -22.46 3.40 -13.04
CA SER A 175 -22.15 4.83 -12.88
C SER A 175 -22.87 5.70 -13.91
#